data_AF-A0A923YQE3-F1
#
_entry.id   AF-A0A923YQE3-F1
#
_cell.length_a   1.000
_cell.length_b   1.000
_cell.length_c   1.000
_cell.angle_alpha   90.00
_cell.angle_beta   90.00
_cell.angle_gamma   90.00
#
_symmetry.space_group_name_H-M   'P 1'
#
loop_
_entity.id
_entity.type
_entity.pdbx_description
1 polymer ?
#
loop_
_entity_poly.entity_id
_entity_poly.type
_entity_poly.pdbx_seq_one_letter_code
_entity_poly.pdbx_strand_id
1 'polypeptide(L)'
;MQDGSFGSMPLSVSIFLACVRPWRASVWGRLPPKPRRCFALIDGQWDWASETLQVLPTCVKGIVHFIAAHEQRRNFPITRIKAGQGKVTEVLYPGVHSNIGGGYQPGAQGRGIWNGQAEMTMLLSQIPLAHMHRAASAAGAPLFTFKA
;
A
#
# COMPACT_ATOMS: atom_id res chain seq x y z
N MET A 1 -20.33 5.12 9.20
CA MET A 1 -20.34 4.17 8.07
C MET A 1 -20.53 2.76 8.61
N GLN A 2 -21.71 2.44 9.14
CA GLN A 2 -22.01 1.09 9.66
C GLN A 2 -22.97 0.31 8.74
N ASP A 3 -23.45 0.98 7.71
CA ASP A 3 -24.62 0.63 6.90
C ASP A 3 -24.28 0.52 5.40
N GLY A 4 -23.02 0.70 5.02
CA GLY A 4 -22.57 0.55 3.63
C GLY A 4 -23.23 1.55 2.66
N SER A 5 -23.79 2.64 3.17
CA SER A 5 -24.49 3.65 2.38
C SER A 5 -23.86 5.04 2.58
N PHE A 6 -24.05 5.91 1.58
CA PHE A 6 -23.74 7.34 1.69
C PHE A 6 -24.89 8.13 1.08
N GLY A 7 -25.53 8.97 1.89
CA GLY A 7 -26.71 9.71 1.46
C GLY A 7 -27.80 8.81 0.89
N SER A 8 -28.12 7.70 1.55
CA SER A 8 -29.07 6.66 1.11
C SER A 8 -28.72 5.87 -0.16
N MET A 9 -27.58 6.17 -0.80
CA MET A 9 -27.08 5.38 -1.92
C MET A 9 -26.16 4.25 -1.44
N PRO A 10 -26.29 3.03 -1.99
CA PRO A 10 -25.39 1.94 -1.64
C PRO A 10 -23.97 2.22 -2.14
N LEU A 11 -22.99 2.10 -1.25
CA LEU A 11 -21.57 2.25 -1.57
C LEU A 11 -20.92 0.88 -1.75
N SER A 12 -20.13 0.74 -2.81
CA SER A 12 -19.31 -0.45 -3.02
C SER A 12 -17.95 -0.07 -3.56
N VAL A 13 -16.91 -0.60 -2.92
CA VAL A 13 -15.52 -0.50 -3.39
C VAL A 13 -15.16 -1.83 -4.04
N SER A 14 -15.07 -1.85 -5.37
CA SER A 14 -14.80 -3.06 -6.15
C SER A 14 -13.39 -3.60 -5.93
N ILE A 15 -12.38 -2.72 -5.92
CA ILE A 15 -11.01 -3.05 -5.57
C ILE A 15 -10.40 -1.91 -4.75
N PHE A 16 -9.88 -2.24 -3.57
CA PHE A 16 -9.01 -1.34 -2.82
C PHE A 16 -7.57 -1.78 -3.03
N LEU A 17 -6.75 -0.85 -3.48
CA LEU A 17 -5.36 -1.15 -3.78
C LEU A 17 -4.48 -0.48 -2.74
N ALA A 18 -3.96 -1.31 -1.83
CA ALA A 18 -3.04 -0.84 -0.80
C ALA A 18 -1.63 -1.00 -1.34
N CYS A 19 -0.99 0.12 -1.66
CA CYS A 19 0.45 0.17 -1.76
C CYS A 19 0.92 1.12 -0.67
N VAL A 20 1.53 0.55 0.37
CA VAL A 20 2.61 1.19 1.13
C VAL A 20 2.26 2.52 1.86
N ARG A 21 2.39 2.52 3.19
CA ARG A 21 1.84 3.54 4.11
C ARG A 21 2.67 4.83 4.22
N PRO A 22 2.04 6.01 4.43
CA PRO A 22 2.75 7.23 4.80
C PRO A 22 3.35 7.13 6.22
N TRP A 23 4.56 7.68 6.37
CA TRP A 23 5.36 7.68 7.60
C TRP A 23 5.00 8.84 8.55
N ARG A 24 5.15 8.64 9.88
CA ARG A 24 5.21 9.71 10.89
C ARG A 24 6.66 10.04 11.24
N ALA A 25 7.10 11.26 10.95
CA ALA A 25 8.24 11.83 11.66
C ALA A 25 7.85 11.98 13.14
N SER A 26 8.55 11.27 14.01
CA SER A 26 8.45 11.45 15.46
C SER A 26 8.85 12.89 15.82
N VAL A 27 7.88 13.80 15.86
CA VAL A 27 8.01 15.10 16.51
C VAL A 27 7.22 15.05 17.81
N TRP A 28 7.97 15.15 18.91
CA TRP A 28 7.62 15.48 20.29
C TRP A 28 6.14 15.76 20.57
N GLY A 29 5.44 14.77 21.14
CA GLY A 29 4.12 14.94 21.73
C GLY A 29 3.78 13.73 22.61
N ARG A 30 3.65 13.96 23.92
CA ARG A 30 3.26 12.97 24.93
C ARG A 30 1.85 12.42 24.60
N LEU A 31 1.76 11.17 24.18
CA LEU A 31 0.53 10.37 24.26
C LEU A 31 0.58 9.49 25.52
N PRO A 32 -0.56 9.19 26.15
CA PRO A 32 -0.61 8.42 27.39
C PRO A 32 -0.07 6.99 27.18
N PRO A 33 0.56 6.40 28.22
CA PRO A 33 1.25 5.12 28.09
C PRO A 33 0.25 3.99 27.85
N LYS A 34 0.29 3.36 26.67
CA LYS A 34 -0.32 2.03 26.47
C LYS A 34 0.50 0.96 27.23
N PRO A 35 -0.15 -0.11 27.73
CA PRO A 35 0.49 -1.08 28.62
C PRO A 35 1.76 -1.68 28.03
N ARG A 36 2.81 -1.69 28.86
CA ARG A 36 4.20 -1.97 28.53
C ARG A 36 4.38 -3.41 28.04
N ARG A 37 4.70 -3.56 26.75
CA ARG A 37 5.63 -4.60 26.29
C ARG A 37 6.83 -3.88 25.67
N CYS A 38 8.04 -4.22 26.11
CA CYS A 38 9.30 -3.52 25.77
C CYS A 38 9.68 -3.52 24.27
N PHE A 39 8.84 -4.08 23.39
CA PHE A 39 9.00 -4.02 21.93
C PHE A 39 7.99 -3.11 21.21
N ALA A 40 7.05 -2.48 21.92
CA ALA A 40 5.94 -1.71 21.35
C ALA A 40 6.18 -0.20 21.23
N LEU A 41 7.44 0.26 21.17
CA LEU A 41 7.74 1.71 21.21
C LEU A 41 7.86 2.39 19.83
N ILE A 42 7.80 1.62 18.75
CA ILE A 42 7.95 2.15 17.37
C ILE A 42 6.87 1.55 16.49
N ASP A 43 5.64 1.99 16.69
CA ASP A 43 4.59 1.97 15.71
C ASP A 43 4.75 3.22 14.84
N GLY A 44 5.43 3.12 13.69
CA GLY A 44 5.59 4.24 12.74
C GLY A 44 4.28 4.75 12.12
N GLN A 45 3.14 4.47 12.75
CA GLN A 45 1.77 4.75 12.32
C GLN A 45 1.26 6.03 13.00
N TRP A 46 0.43 6.78 12.28
CA TRP A 46 -0.30 7.92 12.86
C TRP A 46 -1.52 7.43 13.65
N ASP A 47 -2.02 8.23 14.59
CA ASP A 47 -3.16 7.84 15.45
C ASP A 47 -4.43 7.48 14.63
N TRP A 48 -4.69 8.20 13.53
CA TRP A 48 -5.79 7.88 12.60
C TRP A 48 -5.63 6.51 11.91
N ALA A 49 -4.40 6.00 11.81
CA ALA A 49 -4.13 4.69 11.22
C ALA A 49 -4.41 3.53 12.21
N SER A 50 -4.74 3.81 13.47
CA SER A 50 -5.17 2.75 14.40
C SER A 50 -6.41 2.00 13.91
N GLU A 51 -7.31 2.68 13.17
CA GLU A 51 -8.53 2.10 12.61
C GLU A 51 -8.24 1.13 11.45
N THR A 52 -7.14 1.32 10.73
CA THR A 52 -6.77 0.42 9.62
C THR A 52 -6.15 -0.91 10.05
N LEU A 53 -5.91 -1.11 11.35
CA LEU A 53 -5.61 -2.44 11.93
C LEU A 53 -6.89 -3.24 12.21
N GLN A 54 -8.05 -2.62 12.08
CA GLN A 54 -9.34 -3.27 12.24
C GLN A 54 -9.71 -4.05 10.98
N VAL A 55 -10.75 -4.87 11.10
CA VAL A 55 -11.29 -5.63 9.98
C VAL A 55 -11.86 -4.67 8.95
N LEU A 56 -11.62 -4.97 7.66
CA LEU A 56 -12.12 -4.14 6.57
C LEU A 56 -13.65 -4.00 6.61
N PRO A 57 -14.18 -2.82 6.24
CA PRO A 57 -15.62 -2.62 6.15
C PRO A 57 -16.22 -3.50 5.05
N THR A 58 -17.46 -3.90 5.25
CA THR A 58 -18.21 -4.83 4.38
C THR A 58 -18.46 -4.28 2.97
N CYS A 59 -18.34 -2.96 2.77
CA CYS A 59 -18.47 -2.33 1.46
C CYS A 59 -17.31 -2.66 0.49
N VAL A 60 -16.18 -3.19 1.01
CA VAL A 60 -15.01 -3.54 0.21
C VAL A 60 -15.12 -5.00 -0.26
N LYS A 61 -15.28 -5.18 -1.58
CA LYS A 61 -15.45 -6.50 -2.21
C LYS A 61 -14.13 -7.26 -2.36
N GLY A 62 -13.04 -6.53 -2.64
CA GLY A 62 -11.73 -7.13 -2.85
C GLY A 62 -10.57 -6.17 -2.59
N ILE A 63 -9.46 -6.71 -2.11
CA ILE A 63 -8.20 -5.99 -1.88
C ILE A 63 -7.05 -6.77 -2.49
N VAL A 64 -6.18 -6.04 -3.18
CA VAL A 64 -4.84 -6.52 -3.55
C VAL A 64 -3.82 -5.65 -2.82
N HIS A 65 -3.00 -6.28 -1.99
CA HIS A 65 -1.99 -5.64 -1.17
C HIS A 65 -0.60 -6.05 -1.63
N PHE A 66 0.19 -5.08 -2.09
CA PHE A 66 1.54 -5.32 -2.58
C PHE A 66 2.56 -5.02 -1.47
N ILE A 67 3.37 -6.04 -1.13
CA ILE A 67 4.28 -6.02 0.02
C ILE A 67 5.73 -6.04 -0.47
N ALA A 68 6.55 -5.11 0.05
CA ALA A 68 7.99 -5.11 -0.16
C ALA A 68 8.66 -6.14 0.76
N ALA A 69 9.25 -7.20 0.18
CA ALA A 69 9.87 -8.28 0.94
C ALA A 69 11.18 -7.88 1.63
N HIS A 70 11.93 -6.91 1.08
CA HIS A 70 13.26 -6.53 1.56
C HIS A 70 13.28 -5.20 2.32
N GLU A 71 12.12 -4.65 2.69
CA GLU A 71 12.07 -3.44 3.50
C GLU A 71 12.40 -3.76 4.97
N GLN A 72 13.58 -3.35 5.42
CA GLN A 72 14.09 -3.64 6.76
C GLN A 72 14.09 -2.41 7.68
N ARG A 73 13.74 -1.22 7.16
CA ARG A 73 13.76 -0.01 7.97
C ARG A 73 12.65 -0.06 9.01
N ARG A 74 13.03 0.12 10.28
CA ARG A 74 12.11 0.13 11.43
C ARG A 74 10.98 1.17 11.32
N ASN A 75 11.22 2.25 10.60
CA ASN A 75 10.23 3.30 10.33
C ASN A 75 9.13 2.88 9.34
N PHE A 76 9.31 1.79 8.61
CA PHE A 76 8.38 1.31 7.60
C PHE A 76 7.85 -0.08 7.94
N PRO A 77 7.17 -0.26 9.09
CA PRO A 77 6.60 -1.56 9.44
C PRO A 77 5.49 -1.95 8.45
N ILE A 78 5.53 -3.19 7.99
CA ILE A 78 4.48 -3.76 7.13
C ILE A 78 3.21 -3.93 7.96
N THR A 79 2.10 -3.39 7.47
CA THR A 79 0.78 -3.62 8.06
C THR A 79 0.09 -4.73 7.28
N ARG A 80 -0.24 -5.84 7.93
CA ARG A 80 -1.09 -6.87 7.29
C ARG A 80 -2.54 -6.46 7.33
N ILE A 81 -3.27 -6.79 6.26
CA ILE A 81 -4.69 -6.50 6.16
C ILE A 81 -5.48 -7.67 6.70
N LYS A 82 -6.36 -7.40 7.67
CA LYS A 82 -7.29 -8.43 8.18
C LYS A 82 -8.51 -8.49 7.27
N ALA A 83 -8.68 -9.64 6.62
CA ALA A 83 -9.87 -9.90 5.83
C ALA A 83 -11.12 -9.80 6.71
N GLY A 84 -12.11 -9.06 6.23
CA GLY A 84 -13.48 -9.13 6.73
C GLY A 84 -14.26 -10.13 5.88
N GLN A 85 -15.34 -9.65 5.25
CA GLN A 85 -16.12 -10.45 4.30
C GLN A 85 -15.55 -10.44 2.87
N GLY A 86 -14.68 -9.47 2.54
CA GLY A 86 -14.07 -9.33 1.21
C GLY A 86 -12.83 -10.20 0.99
N LYS A 87 -12.49 -10.44 -0.28
CA LYS A 87 -11.28 -11.19 -0.65
C LYS A 87 -10.03 -10.33 -0.46
N VAL A 88 -9.08 -10.77 0.37
CA VAL A 88 -7.77 -10.12 0.51
C VAL A 88 -6.70 -10.98 -0.14
N THR A 89 -5.95 -10.39 -1.06
CA THR A 89 -4.80 -11.03 -1.72
C THR A 89 -3.54 -10.23 -1.40
N GLU A 90 -2.61 -10.84 -0.67
CA GLU A 90 -1.30 -10.23 -0.38
C GLU A 90 -0.25 -10.82 -1.32
N VAL A 91 0.45 -9.96 -2.05
CA VAL A 91 1.47 -10.35 -3.03
C VAL A 91 2.80 -9.75 -2.61
N LEU A 92 3.80 -10.60 -2.40
CA LEU A 92 5.14 -10.19 -2.04
C LEU A 92 5.95 -9.91 -3.31
N TYR A 93 6.67 -8.79 -3.29
CA TYR A 93 7.59 -8.41 -4.35
C TYR A 93 9.00 -8.18 -3.80
N PRO A 94 10.03 -8.48 -4.60
CA PRO A 94 11.40 -8.18 -4.23
C PRO A 94 11.63 -6.66 -4.22
N GLY A 95 12.46 -6.22 -3.29
CA GLY A 95 12.90 -4.83 -3.18
C GLY A 95 12.40 -4.14 -1.91
N VAL A 96 12.73 -2.86 -1.79
CA VAL A 96 12.35 -2.00 -0.67
C VAL A 96 11.10 -1.19 -1.02
N HIS A 97 10.57 -0.44 -0.07
CA HIS A 97 9.31 0.34 -0.15
C HIS A 97 9.04 1.01 -1.51
N SER A 98 9.99 1.82 -2.02
CA SER A 98 9.83 2.56 -3.28
C SER A 98 10.07 1.73 -4.54
N ASN A 99 10.59 0.50 -4.42
CA ASN A 99 10.58 -0.44 -5.54
C ASN A 99 9.18 -1.00 -5.80
N ILE A 100 8.24 -0.88 -4.84
CA ILE A 100 6.87 -1.37 -5.00
C ILE A 100 5.90 -0.21 -5.26
N GLY A 101 6.00 0.86 -4.46
CA GLY A 101 5.18 2.06 -4.62
C GLY A 101 5.60 3.00 -5.75
N GLY A 102 6.79 2.79 -6.32
CA GLY A 102 7.41 3.78 -7.20
C GLY A 102 8.00 4.96 -6.41
N GLY A 103 8.70 5.85 -7.12
CA GLY A 103 9.31 7.05 -6.53
C GLY A 103 10.84 7.11 -6.63
N TYR A 104 11.50 6.05 -7.10
CA TYR A 104 12.88 6.17 -7.55
C TYR A 104 12.93 6.81 -8.93
N GLN A 105 13.88 7.73 -9.12
CA GLN A 105 14.23 8.21 -10.45
C GLN A 105 15.14 7.19 -11.16
N PRO A 106 15.10 7.10 -12.50
CA PRO A 106 16.05 6.31 -13.27
C PRO A 106 17.47 6.78 -13.01
N GLY A 107 18.41 5.85 -12.93
CA GLY A 107 19.80 6.11 -12.57
C GLY A 107 20.03 6.37 -11.07
N ALA A 108 18.98 6.60 -10.28
CA ALA A 108 19.13 6.79 -8.83
C ALA A 108 19.70 5.51 -8.21
N GLN A 109 20.81 5.65 -7.48
CA GLN A 109 21.54 4.52 -6.90
C GLN A 109 21.93 3.45 -7.93
N GLY A 110 22.11 3.82 -9.20
CA GLY A 110 22.43 2.89 -10.29
C GLY A 110 21.26 2.04 -10.77
N ARG A 111 20.01 2.33 -10.37
CA ARG A 111 18.82 1.55 -10.75
C ARG A 111 18.25 1.98 -12.09
N GLY A 112 17.66 1.05 -12.82
CA GLY A 112 17.02 1.36 -14.11
C GLY A 112 17.99 1.88 -15.16
N ILE A 113 19.24 1.42 -15.12
CA ILE A 113 20.21 1.69 -16.18
C ILE A 113 20.13 0.57 -17.21
N TRP A 114 19.98 0.94 -18.47
CA TRP A 114 19.99 0.04 -19.61
C TRP A 114 20.86 0.65 -20.71
N ASN A 115 21.79 -0.12 -21.26
CA ASN A 115 22.76 0.33 -22.26
C ASN A 115 23.56 1.61 -21.89
N GLY A 116 23.69 1.89 -20.58
CA GLY A 116 24.35 3.10 -20.08
C GLY A 116 23.43 4.32 -19.94
N GLN A 117 22.16 4.22 -20.34
CA GLN A 117 21.15 5.25 -20.14
C GLN A 117 20.21 4.92 -18.98
N ALA A 118 19.74 5.96 -18.31
CA ALA A 118 18.76 5.86 -17.24
C ALA A 118 17.33 5.81 -17.83
N GLU A 119 16.64 4.69 -17.68
CA GLU A 119 15.31 4.43 -18.24
C GLU A 119 14.27 4.10 -17.17
N MET A 120 13.10 4.73 -17.28
CA MET A 120 11.99 4.55 -16.33
C MET A 120 11.31 3.19 -16.43
N THR A 121 11.30 2.62 -17.64
CA THR A 121 10.81 1.28 -17.97
C THR A 121 11.60 0.18 -17.27
N MET A 122 12.87 0.45 -16.95
CA MET A 122 13.79 -0.50 -16.34
C MET A 122 13.78 -0.46 -14.81
N LEU A 123 12.91 0.36 -14.21
CA LEU A 123 12.71 0.35 -12.76
C LEU A 123 11.90 -0.87 -12.32
N LEU A 124 12.32 -1.46 -11.20
CA LEU A 124 11.63 -2.62 -10.61
C LEU A 124 10.16 -2.32 -10.25
N SER A 125 9.82 -1.06 -9.98
CA SER A 125 8.46 -0.61 -9.69
C SER A 125 7.49 -0.72 -10.86
N GLN A 126 7.99 -0.91 -12.09
CA GLN A 126 7.13 -1.13 -13.24
C GLN A 126 6.40 -2.48 -13.17
N ILE A 127 6.96 -3.49 -12.50
CA ILE A 127 6.32 -4.80 -12.38
C ILE A 127 5.09 -4.73 -11.46
N PRO A 128 5.17 -4.22 -10.21
CA PRO A 128 4.00 -4.01 -9.37
C PRO A 128 2.98 -3.05 -10.00
N LEU A 129 3.44 -2.01 -10.70
CA LEU A 129 2.54 -1.09 -11.42
C LEU A 129 1.74 -1.80 -12.51
N ALA A 130 2.38 -2.63 -13.34
CA ALA A 130 1.70 -3.38 -14.38
C ALA A 130 0.69 -4.39 -13.80
N HIS A 131 1.06 -5.08 -12.71
CA HIS A 131 0.13 -6.00 -12.04
C HIS A 131 -1.05 -5.25 -11.42
N MET A 132 -0.78 -4.14 -10.73
CA MET A 132 -1.81 -3.23 -10.21
C MET A 132 -2.78 -2.78 -11.30
N HIS A 133 -2.25 -2.33 -12.44
CA HIS A 133 -3.06 -1.89 -13.56
C HIS A 133 -3.96 -3.02 -14.06
N ARG A 134 -3.42 -4.22 -14.27
CA ARG A 134 -4.21 -5.40 -14.69
C ARG A 134 -5.28 -5.77 -13.67
N ALA A 135 -4.96 -5.76 -12.38
CA ALA A 135 -5.90 -6.07 -11.31
C ALA A 135 -7.04 -5.04 -11.24
N ALA A 136 -6.72 -3.75 -11.41
CA ALA A 136 -7.69 -2.67 -11.45
C ALA A 136 -8.57 -2.75 -12.72
N SER A 137 -7.98 -3.03 -13.89
CA SER A 137 -8.74 -3.26 -15.12
C SER A 137 -9.71 -4.44 -14.98
N ALA A 138 -9.26 -5.56 -14.42
CA ALA A 138 -10.10 -6.75 -14.21
C ALA A 138 -11.25 -6.50 -13.21
N ALA A 139 -11.05 -5.58 -12.26
CA ALA A 139 -12.09 -5.14 -11.32
C ALA A 139 -13.04 -4.06 -11.90
N GLY A 140 -12.83 -3.64 -13.15
CA GLY A 140 -13.65 -2.62 -13.82
C GLY A 140 -13.36 -1.20 -13.39
N ALA A 141 -12.16 -0.90 -12.86
CA ALA A 141 -11.77 0.46 -12.57
C ALA A 141 -11.74 1.30 -13.86
N PRO A 142 -12.24 2.55 -13.84
CA PRO A 142 -12.23 3.43 -15.00
C PRO A 142 -10.80 3.93 -15.26
N LEU A 143 -10.03 3.14 -16.01
CA LEU A 143 -8.66 3.47 -16.41
C LEU A 143 -8.65 3.99 -17.84
N PHE A 144 -7.76 4.94 -18.13
CA PHE A 144 -7.54 5.40 -19.49
C PHE A 144 -6.89 4.29 -20.31
N THR A 145 -7.59 3.84 -21.33
CA THR A 145 -7.02 2.96 -22.35
C THR A 145 -6.37 3.82 -23.42
N PHE A 146 -5.05 3.74 -23.55
CA PHE A 146 -4.37 4.29 -24.73
C PHE A 146 -4.68 3.38 -25.91
N LYS A 147 -5.24 3.94 -26.98
CA LYS A 147 -5.28 3.23 -28.27
C LYS A 147 -3.85 3.17 -28.80
N ALA A 148 -3.39 1.96 -29.11
CA ALA A 148 -2.13 1.72 -29.80
C ALA A 148 -2.20 2.23 -31.24
#